data_AF-A0A9W8MLS3-F1
#
_entry.id   AF-A0A9W8MLS3-F1
#
_cell.length_a   1.000
_cell.length_b   1.000
_cell.length_c   1.000
_cell.angle_alpha   90.00
_cell.angle_beta   90.00
_cell.angle_gamma   90.00
#
_symmetry.space_group_name_H-M   'P 1'
#
loop_
_entity.id
_entity.type
_entity.pdbx_description
1 polymer ?
#
loop_
_entity_poly.entity_id
_entity_poly.type
_entity_poly.pdbx_seq_one_letter_code
_entity_poly.pdbx_strand_id
1 'polypeptide(L)'
;MSSVANTGVYYGYAQVVTPSGDSTPMHPKDNKVLPMVMSLGWNPFYKNEKLTAEIHIMHEFDKDFYGFEMRAVVLGYIRPELDYTSREALIDDIEFDKQVALNCLERPEYRKYAQDPHFDLRCNVDTQI
;
A
#
# COMPACT_ATOMS: atom_id res chain seq x y z
N MET A 1 -5.40 -12.94 20.09
CA MET A 1 -6.63 -13.04 19.29
C MET A 1 -6.41 -12.25 18.02
N SER A 2 -6.40 -12.92 16.87
CA SER A 2 -6.31 -12.25 15.57
C SER A 2 -7.63 -11.52 15.34
N SER A 3 -7.68 -10.21 15.55
CA SER A 3 -8.79 -9.41 15.04
C SER A 3 -8.73 -9.48 13.52
N VAL A 4 -9.77 -10.02 12.89
CA VAL A 4 -9.93 -9.91 11.43
C VAL A 4 -9.93 -8.41 11.11
N ALA A 5 -9.10 -7.98 10.16
CA ALA A 5 -9.09 -6.59 9.73
C ALA A 5 -10.48 -6.24 9.16
N ASN A 6 -11.01 -5.07 9.55
CA ASN A 6 -12.27 -4.58 9.00
C ASN A 6 -12.09 -4.23 7.52
N THR A 7 -13.14 -4.32 6.72
CA THR A 7 -13.08 -3.73 5.37
C THR A 7 -13.09 -2.21 5.45
N GLY A 8 -12.49 -1.58 4.45
CA GLY A 8 -12.40 -0.13 4.35
C GLY A 8 -11.03 0.35 3.89
N VAL A 9 -10.78 1.62 4.16
CA VAL A 9 -9.60 2.34 3.71
C VAL A 9 -8.59 2.45 4.84
N TYR A 10 -7.35 2.14 4.53
CA TYR A 10 -6.20 2.13 5.41
C TYR A 10 -5.10 3.01 4.86
N TYR A 11 -4.13 3.37 5.72
CA TYR A 11 -2.90 4.05 5.31
C TYR A 11 -1.65 3.40 5.88
N GLY A 12 -0.53 3.67 5.25
CA GLY A 12 0.77 3.19 5.71
C GLY A 12 1.88 3.52 4.73
N TYR A 13 2.88 2.63 4.69
CA TYR A 13 3.99 2.71 3.76
C TYR A 13 4.04 1.48 2.86
N ALA A 14 4.52 1.65 1.64
CA ALA A 14 4.82 0.56 0.73
C ALA A 14 6.13 0.79 -0.03
N GLN A 15 6.71 -0.27 -0.54
CA GLN A 15 7.90 -0.27 -1.37
C GLN A 15 7.74 -1.30 -2.49
N VAL A 16 8.06 -0.90 -3.72
CA VAL A 16 8.17 -1.81 -4.86
C VAL A 16 9.61 -2.29 -4.93
N VAL A 17 9.81 -3.61 -4.89
CA VAL A 17 11.12 -4.25 -4.93
C VAL A 17 11.48 -4.54 -6.38
N THR A 18 12.59 -3.95 -6.85
CA THR A 18 13.11 -4.25 -8.19
C THR A 18 13.70 -5.66 -8.23
N PRO A 19 13.28 -6.54 -9.18
CA PRO A 19 13.81 -7.88 -9.31
C PRO A 19 15.33 -7.89 -9.55
N SER A 20 16.03 -8.78 -8.86
CA SER A 20 17.46 -9.01 -9.09
C SER A 20 17.66 -9.69 -10.44
N GLY A 21 18.18 -8.97 -11.43
CA GLY A 21 18.46 -9.51 -12.76
C GLY A 21 17.74 -8.82 -13.92
N ASP A 22 16.87 -7.83 -13.63
CA ASP A 22 16.24 -7.07 -14.70
C ASP A 22 17.20 -6.04 -15.31
N SER A 23 17.22 -5.97 -16.64
CA SER A 23 18.21 -5.17 -17.40
C SER A 23 17.97 -3.66 -17.32
N THR A 24 16.80 -3.24 -16.83
CA THR A 24 16.49 -1.83 -16.56
C THR A 24 16.10 -1.64 -15.09
N PRO A 25 17.06 -1.24 -14.23
CA PRO A 25 16.72 -0.90 -12.85
C PRO A 25 15.69 0.24 -12.83
N MET A 26 14.72 0.16 -11.91
CA MET A 26 13.80 1.28 -11.66
C MET A 26 14.59 2.53 -11.26
N HIS A 27 14.01 3.71 -11.49
CA HIS A 27 14.68 4.93 -11.06
C HIS A 27 14.85 4.91 -9.53
N PRO A 28 15.96 5.42 -8.95
CA PRO A 28 16.17 5.41 -7.49
C PRO A 28 15.05 6.08 -6.67
N LYS A 29 14.20 6.88 -7.31
CA LYS A 29 13.02 7.51 -6.69
C LYS A 29 11.88 6.49 -6.48
N ASP A 30 11.78 5.48 -7.33
CA ASP A 30 10.70 4.49 -7.38
C ASP A 30 10.93 3.30 -6.45
N ASN A 31 12.19 3.04 -6.06
CA ASN A 31 12.56 1.97 -5.12
C ASN A 31 12.61 2.45 -3.65
N LYS A 32 11.95 3.57 -3.34
CA LYS A 32 11.88 4.11 -1.99
C LYS A 32 10.67 3.56 -1.25
N VAL A 33 10.76 3.61 0.08
CA VAL A 33 9.58 3.45 0.95
C VAL A 33 8.74 4.72 0.83
N LEU A 34 7.50 4.56 0.37
CA LEU A 34 6.62 5.66 -0.02
C LEU A 34 5.28 5.56 0.71
N PRO A 35 4.64 6.71 1.04
CA PRO A 35 3.29 6.73 1.60
C PRO A 35 2.29 6.01 0.69
N MET A 36 1.30 5.35 1.28
CA MET A 36 0.23 4.69 0.54
C MET A 36 -1.12 4.76 1.26
N VAL A 37 -2.18 4.63 0.47
CA VAL A 37 -3.51 4.22 0.93
C VAL A 37 -3.82 2.83 0.42
N MET A 38 -4.62 2.08 1.17
CA MET A 38 -5.03 0.73 0.83
C MET A 38 -6.54 0.57 0.99
N SER A 39 -7.22 0.09 -0.05
CA SER A 39 -8.59 -0.41 0.04
C SER A 39 -8.56 -1.90 0.37
N LEU A 40 -9.24 -2.30 1.43
CA LEU A 40 -9.39 -3.70 1.84
C LEU A 40 -10.88 -4.07 1.79
N GLY A 41 -11.25 -5.00 0.91
CA GLY A 41 -12.65 -5.30 0.62
C GLY A 41 -12.89 -6.75 0.22
N TRP A 42 -14.16 -7.12 0.03
CA TRP A 42 -14.53 -8.45 -0.46
C TRP A 42 -14.77 -8.42 -1.96
N ASN A 43 -14.30 -9.44 -2.67
CA ASN A 43 -14.53 -9.53 -4.11
C ASN A 43 -15.91 -10.16 -4.43
N PRO A 44 -16.84 -9.41 -5.06
CA PRO A 44 -18.18 -9.91 -5.40
C PRO A 44 -18.16 -11.08 -6.40
N PHE A 45 -17.17 -11.11 -7.29
CA PHE A 45 -17.08 -12.11 -8.36
C PHE A 45 -16.65 -13.50 -7.85
N TYR A 46 -16.07 -13.58 -6.66
CA TYR A 46 -15.69 -14.83 -6.00
C TYR A 46 -16.56 -15.11 -4.77
N LYS A 47 -17.87 -14.82 -4.86
CA LYS A 47 -18.86 -15.06 -3.79
C LYS A 47 -18.48 -14.42 -2.43
N ASN A 48 -17.71 -13.33 -2.43
CA ASN A 48 -17.17 -12.72 -1.21
C ASN A 48 -16.36 -13.69 -0.33
N GLU A 49 -15.75 -14.73 -0.90
CA GLU A 49 -14.90 -15.67 -0.14
C GLU A 49 -13.44 -15.21 -0.05
N LYS A 50 -13.06 -14.23 -0.87
CA LYS A 50 -11.68 -13.72 -0.93
C LYS A 50 -11.65 -12.23 -0.62
N LEU A 51 -10.84 -11.90 0.39
CA LEU A 51 -10.46 -10.53 0.73
C LEU A 51 -9.46 -10.02 -0.31
N THR A 52 -9.69 -8.83 -0.84
CA THR A 52 -8.84 -8.13 -1.80
C THR A 52 -8.23 -6.91 -1.15
N ALA A 53 -6.93 -6.71 -1.37
CA ALA A 53 -6.20 -5.53 -0.96
C ALA A 53 -5.69 -4.81 -2.21
N GLU A 54 -6.06 -3.54 -2.36
CA GLU A 54 -5.63 -2.67 -3.45
C GLU A 54 -4.87 -1.49 -2.86
N ILE A 55 -3.61 -1.32 -3.25
CA ILE A 55 -2.73 -0.27 -2.71
C ILE A 55 -2.49 0.80 -3.77
N HIS A 56 -2.71 2.06 -3.39
CA HIS A 56 -2.29 3.22 -4.15
C HIS A 56 -1.10 3.89 -3.44
N ILE A 57 0.08 3.76 -4.04
CA ILE A 57 1.30 4.42 -3.58
C ILE A 57 1.27 5.87 -4.07
N MET A 58 1.51 6.83 -3.16
CA MET A 58 1.47 8.27 -3.45
C MET A 58 2.75 8.73 -4.14
N HIS A 59 3.00 8.18 -5.31
CA HIS A 59 4.19 8.44 -6.11
C HIS A 59 3.88 8.18 -7.59
N GLU A 60 4.36 9.08 -8.45
CA GLU A 60 4.26 8.92 -9.90
C GLU A 60 5.40 8.03 -10.40
N PHE A 61 5.07 6.80 -10.79
CA PHE A 61 6.01 5.88 -11.41
C PHE A 61 6.10 6.14 -12.92
N ASP A 62 7.32 6.08 -13.46
CA ASP A 62 7.55 6.27 -14.89
C ASP A 62 7.13 5.04 -15.72
N LYS A 63 6.96 3.88 -15.07
CA LYS A 63 6.61 2.59 -15.68
C LYS A 63 5.78 1.74 -14.72
N ASP A 64 4.98 0.85 -15.30
CA ASP A 64 4.30 -0.19 -14.54
C ASP A 64 5.29 -1.21 -13.95
N PHE A 65 4.89 -1.84 -12.84
CA PHE A 65 5.69 -2.80 -12.07
C PHE A 65 4.95 -4.13 -11.85
N TYR A 66 4.14 -4.56 -12.81
CA TYR A 66 3.46 -5.85 -12.73
C TYR A 66 4.45 -7.01 -12.57
N GLY A 67 4.13 -7.92 -11.64
CA GLY A 67 4.98 -9.07 -11.30
C GLY A 67 6.11 -8.75 -10.32
N PHE A 68 6.28 -7.47 -9.93
CA PHE A 68 7.29 -7.08 -8.95
C PHE A 68 6.76 -7.36 -7.53
N GLU A 69 7.65 -7.69 -6.61
CA GLU A 69 7.28 -7.83 -5.21
C GLU A 69 6.97 -6.44 -4.63
N MET A 70 5.85 -6.32 -3.93
CA MET A 70 5.49 -5.13 -3.17
C MET A 70 5.45 -5.49 -1.68
N ARG A 71 6.18 -4.71 -0.89
CA ARG A 71 6.16 -4.77 0.57
C ARG A 71 5.31 -3.65 1.12
N ALA A 72 4.57 -3.89 2.20
CA ALA A 72 3.68 -2.88 2.78
C ALA A 72 3.56 -3.03 4.30
N VAL A 73 3.50 -1.90 4.99
CA VAL A 73 3.20 -1.80 6.43
C VAL A 73 1.97 -0.93 6.59
N VAL A 74 0.88 -1.52 7.10
CA VAL A 74 -0.38 -0.84 7.38
C VAL A 74 -0.35 -0.28 8.80
N LEU A 75 -0.63 1.00 8.97
CA LEU A 75 -0.45 1.70 10.25
C LEU A 75 -1.74 2.24 10.85
N GLY A 76 -2.80 2.41 10.05
CA GLY A 76 -4.06 2.87 10.57
C GLY A 76 -5.21 2.77 9.60
N TYR A 77 -6.40 2.85 10.16
CA TYR A 77 -7.68 2.84 9.47
C TYR A 77 -8.16 4.28 9.30
N ILE A 78 -8.72 4.58 8.13
CA ILE A 78 -9.31 5.88 7.80
C ILE A 78 -10.83 5.81 7.98
N ARG A 79 -11.49 4.91 7.25
CA ARG A 79 -12.96 4.84 7.15
C ARG A 79 -13.44 3.51 6.58
N PRO A 80 -14.73 3.15 6.74
CA PRO A 80 -15.31 1.99 6.07
C PRO A 80 -15.44 2.20 4.56
N GLU A 81 -15.73 1.11 3.85
CA GLU A 81 -16.18 1.16 2.45
C GLU A 81 -17.45 2.03 2.37
N LEU A 82 -17.53 2.86 1.33
CA LEU A 82 -18.66 3.73 1.08
C LEU A 82 -19.29 3.37 -0.27
N ASP A 83 -20.61 3.45 -0.33
CA ASP A 83 -21.37 3.30 -1.56
C ASP A 83 -21.43 4.65 -2.29
N TYR A 84 -21.00 4.66 -3.55
CA TYR A 84 -20.95 5.87 -4.35
C TYR A 84 -22.04 5.88 -5.42
N THR A 85 -22.77 6.99 -5.47
CA THR A 85 -23.81 7.22 -6.49
C THR A 85 -23.28 8.02 -7.69
N SER A 86 -22.07 8.57 -7.60
CA SER A 86 -21.38 9.26 -8.69
C SER A 86 -19.88 8.98 -8.68
N ARG A 87 -19.24 9.14 -9.85
CA ARG A 87 -17.80 8.97 -10.01
C ARG A 87 -17.02 10.09 -9.33
N GLU A 88 -17.57 11.30 -9.34
CA GLU A 88 -16.96 12.48 -8.76
C GLU A 88 -16.84 12.34 -7.24
N ALA A 89 -17.89 11.86 -6.56
CA ALA A 89 -17.86 11.60 -5.12
C ALA A 89 -16.81 10.54 -4.75
N LEU A 90 -16.65 9.51 -5.57
CA LEU A 90 -15.60 8.50 -5.39
C LEU A 90 -14.19 9.11 -5.50
N ILE A 91 -13.97 9.95 -6.50
CA ILE A 91 -12.67 10.63 -6.70
C ILE A 91 -12.38 11.56 -5.52
N ASP A 92 -13.36 12.37 -5.11
CA ASP A 92 -13.20 13.34 -4.03
C ASP A 92 -12.83 12.65 -2.71
N ASP A 93 -13.48 11.54 -2.39
CA ASP A 93 -13.16 10.76 -1.18
C ASP A 93 -11.79 10.08 -1.28
N ILE A 94 -11.39 9.56 -2.44
CA ILE A 94 -10.06 8.98 -2.63
C ILE A 94 -8.97 10.05 -2.42
N GLU A 95 -9.16 11.26 -2.98
CA GLU A 95 -8.23 12.36 -2.77
C GLU A 95 -8.20 12.81 -1.31
N PHE A 96 -9.35 12.85 -0.65
CA PHE A 96 -9.42 13.13 0.78
C PHE A 96 -8.70 12.08 1.63
N ASP A 97 -8.87 10.79 1.33
CA ASP A 97 -8.17 9.70 2.00
C ASP A 97 -6.65 9.83 1.88
N LYS A 98 -6.15 10.25 0.71
CA LYS A 98 -4.71 10.53 0.51
C LYS A 98 -4.24 11.67 1.42
N GLN A 99 -4.99 12.76 1.50
CA GLN A 99 -4.65 13.89 2.38
C GLN A 99 -4.64 13.48 3.86
N VAL A 100 -5.66 12.71 4.29
CA VAL A 100 -5.72 12.17 5.66
C VAL A 100 -4.51 11.29 5.94
N ALA A 101 -4.18 10.38 5.05
CA ALA A 101 -3.04 9.49 5.17
C ALA A 101 -1.71 10.25 5.28
N LEU A 102 -1.46 11.25 4.42
CA LEU A 102 -0.26 12.10 4.49
C LEU A 102 -0.16 12.81 5.84
N ASN A 103 -1.22 13.49 6.27
CA ASN A 103 -1.27 14.18 7.56
C ASN A 103 -1.05 13.21 8.73
N CYS A 104 -1.60 12.00 8.64
CA CYS A 104 -1.42 10.96 9.65
C CYS A 104 0.04 10.50 9.75
N LEU A 105 0.70 10.29 8.61
CA LEU A 105 2.07 9.79 8.50
C LEU A 105 3.12 10.83 8.89
N GLU A 106 2.77 12.11 8.93
CA GLU A 106 3.65 13.17 9.45
C GLU A 106 3.89 13.09 10.97
N ARG A 107 3.03 12.38 11.70
CA ARG A 107 3.19 12.20 13.14
C ARG A 107 4.42 11.33 13.43
N PRO A 108 5.30 11.69 14.40
CA PRO A 108 6.56 10.99 14.65
C PRO A 108 6.42 9.47 14.85
N GLU A 109 5.36 9.04 15.55
CA GLU A 109 5.09 7.61 15.81
C GLU A 109 4.78 6.80 14.56
N TYR A 110 4.29 7.45 13.50
CA TYR A 110 4.01 6.82 12.22
C TYR A 110 5.19 6.97 11.28
N ARG A 111 5.80 8.16 11.23
CA ARG A 111 6.93 8.47 10.34
C ARG A 111 8.10 7.50 10.48
N LYS A 112 8.37 7.00 11.68
CA LYS A 112 9.46 6.05 11.95
C LYS A 112 9.36 4.75 11.12
N TYR A 113 8.15 4.33 10.75
CA TYR A 113 7.92 3.12 9.96
C TYR A 113 8.34 3.24 8.49
N ALA A 114 8.66 4.44 8.00
CA ALA A 114 9.31 4.60 6.70
C ALA A 114 10.72 3.95 6.68
N GLN A 115 11.29 3.65 7.84
CA GLN A 115 12.58 2.98 8.02
C GLN A 115 12.42 1.61 8.68
N ASP A 116 11.23 1.01 8.63
CA ASP A 116 10.97 -0.29 9.23
C ASP A 116 11.88 -1.38 8.59
N PRO A 117 12.49 -2.28 9.39
CA PRO A 117 13.32 -3.37 8.86
C PRO A 117 12.61 -4.28 7.85
N HIS A 118 11.28 -4.32 7.81
CA HIS A 118 10.52 -5.02 6.78
C HIS A 118 10.90 -4.56 5.35
N PHE A 119 11.30 -3.29 5.20
CA PHE A 119 11.72 -2.71 3.92
C PHE A 119 13.22 -2.89 3.62
N ASP A 120 13.98 -3.59 4.47
CA ASP A 120 15.38 -3.90 4.17
C ASP A 120 15.48 -4.89 3.00
N LEU A 121 16.04 -4.41 1.88
CA LEU A 121 16.27 -5.21 0.67
C LEU A 121 17.44 -6.21 0.83
N ARG A 122 18.19 -6.12 1.93
CA ARG A 122 19.40 -6.94 2.18
C ARG A 122 19.10 -8.34 2.75
N CYS A 123 17.84 -8.63 3.09
CA CYS A 123 17.42 -9.89 3.73
C CYS A 123 16.95 -10.98 2.74
N ASN A 124 17.49 -11.04 1.52
CA ASN A 124 17.25 -12.14 0.57
C ASN A 124 18.45 -13.10 0.48
N VAL A 125 19.07 -13.44 1.61
CA VAL A 125 20.02 -14.55 1.70
C VAL A 125 19.50 -15.52 2.76
N ASP A 126 19.25 -16.75 2.33
CA ASP A 126 18.97 -17.94 3.14
C ASP A 126 17.57 -18.11 3.77
N THR A 127 16.62 -18.56 2.96
CA THR A 127 15.64 -19.56 3.45
C THR A 127 15.26 -20.52 2.33
N GLN A 128 16.13 -21.51 2.09
CA GLN A 128 15.71 -22.82 1.62
C GLN A 128 16.34 -23.84 2.58
N ILE A 129 15.47 -24.51 3.34
CA ILE A 129 15.76 -25.72 4.12
C ILE A 129 15.78 -26.91 3.15
#